data_AF-A0A7W6CK52-F1
#
_entry.id   AF-A0A7W6CK52-F1
#
_cell.length_a   1.000
_cell.length_b   1.000
_cell.length_c   1.000
_cell.angle_alpha   90.00
_cell.angle_beta   90.00
_cell.angle_gamma   90.00
#
_symmetry.space_group_name_H-M   'P 1'
#
loop_
_entity.id
_entity.type
_entity.pdbx_description
1 polymer ?
#
loop_
_entity_poly.entity_id
_entity_poly.type
_entity_poly.pdbx_seq_one_letter_code
_entity_poly.pdbx_strand_id
1 'polypeptide(L)'
;MYFALGAPGQNARLIWQASAIEQANAQLLAGEVAVEVPSVGAYLLSEDGLTASAVEPSMEDLWRDVRARRQGLLTACDWTQFPDVPEATRAAWVAYRQALRDITETYATPAAVVWPQAPAGGE
;
A
#
# COMPACT_ATOMS: atom_id res chain seq x y z
N MET A 1 -12.73 -8.22 -14.71
CA MET A 1 -13.43 -7.01 -14.23
C MET A 1 -13.12 -6.85 -12.74
N TYR A 2 -13.16 -5.64 -12.22
CA TYR A 2 -13.04 -5.39 -10.78
C TYR A 2 -14.39 -4.99 -10.23
N PHE A 3 -14.72 -5.48 -9.04
CA PHE A 3 -15.96 -5.16 -8.36
C PHE A 3 -15.64 -4.57 -6.99
N ALA A 4 -16.18 -3.40 -6.70
CA ALA A 4 -16.19 -2.81 -5.37
C ALA A 4 -17.39 -3.38 -4.58
N LEU A 5 -17.09 -4.02 -3.46
CA LEU A 5 -18.07 -4.65 -2.58
C LEU A 5 -18.16 -3.85 -1.27
N GLY A 6 -19.37 -3.49 -0.87
CA GLY A 6 -19.60 -2.77 0.38
C GLY A 6 -21.07 -2.39 0.58
N ALA A 7 -21.36 -1.81 1.73
CA ALA A 7 -22.68 -1.25 2.01
C ALA A 7 -22.88 0.06 1.22
N PRO A 8 -24.11 0.35 0.74
CA PRO A 8 -24.43 1.63 0.12
C PRO A 8 -24.11 2.82 1.05
N GLY A 9 -23.59 3.91 0.47
CA GLY A 9 -23.18 5.10 1.23
C GLY A 9 -21.91 4.92 2.07
N GLN A 10 -21.16 3.83 1.91
CA GLN A 10 -19.93 3.55 2.64
C GLN A 10 -18.77 3.24 1.70
N ASN A 11 -17.54 3.32 2.22
CA ASN A 11 -16.37 2.89 1.48
C ASN A 11 -16.44 1.39 1.19
N ALA A 12 -16.04 1.01 -0.02
CA ALA A 12 -15.91 -0.37 -0.42
C ALA A 12 -14.99 -1.09 0.55
N ARG A 13 -15.50 -2.18 1.13
CA ARG A 13 -14.76 -3.04 2.04
C ARG A 13 -13.71 -3.86 1.30
N LEU A 14 -14.05 -4.27 0.08
CA LEU A 14 -13.24 -5.19 -0.71
C LEU A 14 -13.31 -4.82 -2.19
N ILE A 15 -12.17 -4.84 -2.87
CA ILE A 15 -12.13 -4.88 -4.33
C ILE A 15 -11.83 -6.31 -4.76
N TRP A 16 -12.73 -6.90 -5.54
CA TRP A 16 -12.62 -8.27 -5.97
C TRP A 16 -12.42 -8.34 -7.48
N GLN A 17 -11.39 -9.05 -7.93
CA GLN A 17 -11.18 -9.33 -9.35
C GLN A 17 -11.97 -10.60 -9.72
N ALA A 18 -12.86 -10.47 -10.70
CA ALA A 18 -13.64 -11.60 -11.20
C ALA A 18 -13.91 -11.49 -12.69
N SER A 19 -14.21 -12.63 -13.30
CA SER A 19 -14.61 -12.73 -14.70
C SER A 19 -16.12 -12.53 -14.91
N ALA A 20 -16.90 -12.52 -13.83
CA ALA A 20 -18.35 -12.28 -13.84
C ALA A 20 -18.84 -11.74 -12.49
N ILE A 21 -19.95 -11.00 -12.48
CA ILE A 21 -20.52 -10.41 -11.26
C ILE A 21 -21.02 -11.46 -10.26
N GLU A 22 -21.46 -12.64 -10.72
CA GLU A 22 -21.91 -13.74 -9.85
C GLU A 22 -20.81 -14.20 -8.87
N GLN A 23 -19.55 -14.21 -9.31
CA GLN A 23 -18.41 -14.55 -8.46
C GLN A 23 -18.12 -13.45 -7.42
N ALA A 24 -18.36 -12.18 -7.77
CA ALA A 24 -18.26 -11.07 -6.84
C ALA A 24 -19.40 -11.11 -5.82
N ASN A 25 -20.64 -11.39 -6.26
CA ASN A 25 -21.80 -11.50 -5.39
C ASN A 25 -21.65 -12.59 -4.32
N ALA A 26 -20.92 -13.66 -4.61
CA ALA A 26 -20.61 -14.71 -3.64
C ALA A 26 -19.77 -14.23 -2.44
N GLN A 27 -19.13 -13.05 -2.53
CA GLN A 27 -18.31 -12.45 -1.47
C GLN A 27 -19.04 -11.36 -0.67
N LEU A 28 -20.30 -11.09 -0.99
CA LEU A 28 -21.11 -10.07 -0.32
C LEU A 28 -21.53 -10.52 1.07
N LEU A 29 -21.43 -9.60 2.02
CA LEU A 29 -22.06 -9.71 3.33
C LEU A 29 -23.50 -9.19 3.27
N ALA A 30 -24.27 -9.44 4.33
CA ALA A 30 -25.65 -9.00 4.41
C ALA A 30 -25.76 -7.46 4.26
N GLY A 31 -26.53 -7.03 3.25
CA GLY A 31 -26.72 -5.61 2.92
C GLY A 31 -25.63 -4.97 2.06
N GLU A 32 -24.64 -5.74 1.58
CA GLU A 32 -23.65 -5.25 0.62
C GLU A 32 -24.14 -5.39 -0.82
N VAL A 33 -23.57 -4.57 -1.70
CA VAL A 33 -23.74 -4.64 -3.16
C VAL A 33 -22.38 -4.76 -3.84
N ALA A 34 -22.36 -5.27 -5.06
CA ALA A 34 -21.18 -5.32 -5.91
C ALA A 34 -21.35 -4.36 -7.09
N VAL A 35 -20.46 -3.39 -7.22
CA VAL A 35 -20.46 -2.42 -8.32
C VAL A 35 -19.19 -2.58 -9.14
N GLU A 36 -19.31 -2.65 -10.47
CA GLU A 36 -18.15 -2.73 -11.35
C GLU A 36 -17.34 -1.43 -11.32
N VAL A 37 -16.02 -1.55 -11.22
CA VAL A 37 -15.08 -0.43 -11.16
C VAL A 37 -13.93 -0.61 -12.16
N PRO A 38 -13.34 0.48 -12.66
CA PRO A 38 -12.35 0.42 -13.74
C PRO A 38 -11.00 -0.17 -13.30
N SER A 39 -10.64 -0.04 -12.03
CA SER A 39 -9.34 -0.44 -11.50
C SER A 39 -9.40 -0.78 -10.02
N VAL A 40 -8.35 -1.42 -9.51
CA VAL A 40 -8.15 -1.58 -8.07
C VAL A 40 -7.89 -0.22 -7.39
N GLY A 41 -8.55 0.03 -6.26
CA GLY A 41 -8.44 1.30 -5.52
C GLY A 41 -9.46 1.41 -4.39
N ALA A 42 -9.51 2.58 -3.76
CA ALA A 42 -10.56 2.91 -2.79
C ALA A 42 -11.77 3.49 -3.53
N TYR A 43 -12.97 3.04 -3.19
CA TYR A 43 -14.21 3.52 -3.79
C TYR A 43 -15.26 3.78 -2.72
N LEU A 44 -16.05 4.83 -2.90
CA LEU A 44 -17.26 5.10 -2.11
C LEU A 44 -18.47 4.61 -2.90
N LEU A 45 -19.27 3.73 -2.30
CA LEU A 45 -20.53 3.31 -2.90
C LEU A 45 -21.59 4.39 -2.72
N SER A 46 -22.32 4.67 -3.79
CA SER A 46 -23.51 5.53 -3.77
C SER A 46 -24.58 5.01 -2.79
N GLU A 47 -25.44 5.90 -2.31
CA GLU A 47 -26.54 5.54 -1.39
C GLU A 47 -27.56 4.61 -2.05
N ASP A 48 -27.76 4.70 -3.36
CA ASP A 48 -28.60 3.79 -4.15
C ASP A 48 -27.93 2.44 -4.47
N GLY A 49 -26.61 2.33 -4.24
CA GLY A 49 -25.86 1.09 -4.44
C GLY A 49 -25.63 0.69 -5.91
N LEU A 50 -25.89 1.57 -6.88
CA LEU A 50 -25.72 1.26 -8.30
C LEU A 50 -24.37 1.74 -8.85
N THR A 51 -23.78 2.74 -8.20
CA THR A 51 -22.53 3.37 -8.66
C THR A 51 -21.49 3.46 -7.54
N ALA A 52 -20.23 3.57 -7.94
CA ALA A 52 -19.09 3.73 -7.06
C ALA A 52 -18.19 4.84 -7.62
N SER A 53 -17.70 5.72 -6.74
CA SER A 53 -16.77 6.79 -7.10
C SER A 53 -15.41 6.53 -6.50
N ALA A 54 -14.35 6.73 -7.30
CA ALA A 54 -12.98 6.59 -6.81
C ALA A 54 -12.72 7.62 -5.72
N VAL A 55 -12.16 7.17 -4.60
CA VAL A 55 -11.74 8.03 -3.50
C VAL A 55 -10.26 8.30 -3.68
N GLU A 56 -9.91 9.57 -3.82
CA GLU A 56 -8.51 9.97 -3.84
C GLU A 56 -7.89 9.77 -2.46
N PRO A 57 -6.71 9.14 -2.37
CA PRO A 57 -6.04 8.93 -1.09
C PRO A 57 -5.72 10.28 -0.45
N SER A 58 -6.00 10.41 0.84
CA SER A 58 -5.64 11.61 1.58
C SER A 58 -4.13 11.71 1.76
N MET A 59 -3.64 12.91 2.12
CA MET A 59 -2.23 13.11 2.43
C MET A 59 -1.72 12.16 3.53
N GLU A 60 -2.57 11.88 4.53
CA GLU A 60 -2.26 10.94 5.61
C GLU A 60 -2.14 9.50 5.09
N ASP A 61 -3.03 9.07 4.18
CA ASP A 61 -2.96 7.74 3.56
C ASP A 61 -1.65 7.56 2.80
N LEU A 62 -1.29 8.55 1.98
CA LEU A 62 -0.03 8.53 1.23
C LEU A 62 1.19 8.47 2.17
N TRP A 63 1.17 9.20 3.29
CA TRP A 63 2.22 9.10 4.30
C TRP A 63 2.24 7.76 5.02
N ARG A 64 1.08 7.14 5.26
CA ARG A 64 0.98 5.79 5.81
C ARG A 64 1.65 4.78 4.87
N ASP A 65 1.41 4.86 3.58
CA ASP A 65 2.05 4.00 2.58
C ASP A 65 3.58 4.19 2.55
N VAL A 66 4.06 5.44 2.60
CA VAL A 66 5.51 5.72 2.73
C VAL A 66 6.08 5.09 4.00
N ARG A 67 5.43 5.26 5.15
CA ARG A 67 5.87 4.66 6.42
C ARG A 67 5.88 3.13 6.38
N ALA A 68 4.88 2.52 5.77
CA ALA A 68 4.79 1.07 5.60
C ALA A 68 5.92 0.53 4.71
N ARG A 69 6.16 1.16 3.56
CA ARG A 69 7.27 0.80 2.66
C ARG A 69 8.63 0.95 3.34
N ARG A 70 8.84 2.06 4.07
CA ARG A 70 10.06 2.28 4.88
C ARG A 70 10.29 1.15 5.87
N GLN A 71 9.24 0.76 6.60
CA GLN A 71 9.33 -0.32 7.58
C GLN A 71 9.66 -1.65 6.91
N GLY A 72 9.03 -1.97 5.78
CA GLY A 72 9.33 -3.18 5.00
C GLY A 72 10.80 -3.24 4.57
N LEU A 73 11.35 -2.14 4.05
CA LEU A 73 12.76 -2.06 3.64
C LEU A 73 13.72 -2.17 4.83
N LEU A 74 13.42 -1.52 5.96
CA LEU A 74 14.21 -1.63 7.19
C LEU A 74 14.24 -3.06 7.74
N THR A 75 13.12 -3.77 7.68
CA THR A 75 13.03 -5.18 8.10
C THR A 75 13.77 -6.09 7.13
N ALA A 76 13.67 -5.85 5.82
CA ALA A 76 14.34 -6.66 4.80
C ALA A 76 15.87 -6.63 4.90
N CYS A 77 16.43 -5.53 5.41
CA CYS A 77 17.87 -5.39 5.63
C CYS A 77 18.30 -5.61 7.08
N ASP A 78 17.45 -6.18 7.94
CA ASP A 78 17.79 -6.34 9.35
C ASP A 78 18.97 -7.29 9.58
N TRP A 79 19.04 -8.36 8.78
CA TRP A 79 20.13 -9.34 8.78
C TRP A 79 21.52 -8.71 8.62
N THR A 80 21.63 -7.57 7.93
CA THR A 80 22.89 -6.88 7.63
C THR A 80 23.61 -6.33 8.86
N GLN A 81 22.88 -6.23 9.98
CA GLN A 81 23.38 -5.70 11.25
C GLN A 81 23.91 -6.79 12.19
N PHE A 82 23.80 -8.06 11.80
CA PHE A 82 24.30 -9.17 12.62
C PHE A 82 25.83 -9.17 12.70
N PRO A 83 26.40 -9.64 13.84
CA PRO A 83 27.84 -9.63 14.08
C PRO A 83 28.63 -10.45 13.06
N ASP A 84 27.99 -11.44 12.44
CA ASP A 84 28.57 -12.35 11.43
C ASP A 84 28.71 -11.69 10.05
N VAL A 85 28.02 -10.57 9.80
CA VAL A 85 28.08 -9.86 8.52
C VAL A 85 29.40 -9.10 8.40
N PRO A 86 30.11 -9.19 7.25
CA PRO A 86 31.34 -8.44 7.00
C PRO A 86 31.19 -6.94 7.27
N GLU A 87 32.21 -6.32 7.84
CA GLU A 87 32.18 -4.91 8.24
C GLU A 87 31.88 -3.98 7.05
N ALA A 88 32.46 -4.26 5.87
CA ALA A 88 32.21 -3.49 4.65
C ALA A 88 30.72 -3.50 4.25
N THR A 89 30.08 -4.66 4.37
CA THR A 89 28.63 -4.81 4.13
C THR A 89 27.84 -4.06 5.21
N ARG A 90 28.16 -4.27 6.49
CA ARG A 90 27.47 -3.60 7.60
C ARG A 90 27.50 -2.08 7.48
N ALA A 91 28.67 -1.50 7.17
CA ALA A 91 28.85 -0.06 7.02
C ALA A 91 28.01 0.52 5.87
N ALA A 92 27.97 -0.15 4.71
CA ALA A 92 27.15 0.27 3.57
C ALA A 92 25.64 0.26 3.91
N TRP A 93 25.19 -0.77 4.62
CA TRP A 93 23.79 -0.91 5.03
C TRP A 93 23.38 0.03 6.17
N VAL A 94 24.29 0.43 7.06
CA VAL A 94 24.03 1.45 8.09
C VAL A 94 23.63 2.78 7.45
N ALA A 95 24.39 3.25 6.45
CA ALA A 95 24.08 4.49 5.73
C ALA A 95 22.73 4.41 5.02
N TYR A 96 22.47 3.28 4.34
CA TYR A 96 21.18 3.02 3.68
C TYR A 96 20.00 3.05 4.67
N ARG A 97 20.11 2.36 5.81
CA ARG A 97 19.05 2.34 6.84
C ARG A 97 18.81 3.71 7.46
N GLN A 98 19.85 4.53 7.61
CA GLN A 98 19.69 5.89 8.09
C GLN A 98 18.92 6.74 7.08
N ALA A 99 19.28 6.68 5.80
CA ALA A 99 18.56 7.38 4.74
C ALA A 99 17.08 6.99 4.68
N LEU A 100 16.74 5.71 4.91
CA LEU A 100 15.34 5.27 4.98
C LEU A 100 14.58 5.90 6.15
N ARG A 101 15.20 5.99 7.34
CA ARG A 101 14.56 6.57 8.53
C ARG A 101 14.22 8.05 8.34
N ASP A 102 15.16 8.76 7.73
CA ASP A 102 15.14 10.19 7.47
C ASP A 102 14.05 10.64 6.47
N ILE A 103 13.49 9.71 5.67
CA ILE A 103 12.46 10.00 4.65
C ILE A 103 11.27 10.81 5.20
N THR A 104 10.76 10.47 6.39
CA THR A 104 9.58 11.17 6.93
C THR A 104 9.89 12.55 7.49
N GLU A 105 11.17 12.88 7.67
CA GLU A 105 11.64 14.15 8.22
C GLU A 105 12.16 15.08 7.11
N THR A 106 12.74 14.51 6.05
CA THR A 106 13.35 15.26 4.95
C THR A 106 12.37 15.68 3.85
N TYR A 107 11.30 14.91 3.61
CA TYR A 107 10.35 15.24 2.55
C TYR A 107 9.10 15.92 3.10
N ALA A 108 8.68 17.01 2.46
CA ALA A 108 7.43 17.70 2.81
C ALA A 108 6.18 17.02 2.23
N THR A 109 6.33 16.25 1.14
CA THR A 109 5.22 15.54 0.48
C THR A 109 5.61 14.09 0.16
N PRO A 110 4.66 13.15 0.26
CA PRO A 110 4.92 11.73 0.03
C PRO A 110 5.25 11.45 -1.45
N ALA A 111 4.70 12.23 -2.38
CA ALA A 111 4.98 12.11 -3.81
C ALA A 111 6.41 12.55 -4.19
N ALA A 112 7.07 13.38 -3.37
CA ALA A 112 8.44 13.82 -3.61
C ALA A 112 9.50 12.86 -3.04
N VAL A 113 9.08 11.82 -2.29
CA VAL A 113 10.00 10.88 -1.64
C VAL A 113 10.84 10.15 -2.69
N VAL A 114 12.15 10.33 -2.61
CA VAL A 114 13.13 9.54 -3.37
C VAL A 114 13.68 8.45 -2.46
N TRP A 115 13.48 7.20 -2.87
CA TRP A 115 13.97 6.05 -2.09
C TRP A 115 15.47 5.85 -2.32
N PRO A 116 16.27 5.66 -1.26
CA PRO A 116 17.68 5.32 -1.43
C PRO A 116 17.80 3.99 -2.17
N GLN A 117 18.86 3.85 -2.98
CA GLN A 117 19.18 2.60 -3.65
C GLN A 117 19.88 1.66 -2.66
N ALA A 118 19.45 0.40 -2.61
CA ALA A 118 20.10 -0.59 -1.78
C ALA A 118 21.56 -0.82 -2.25
N PRO A 119 22.52 -1.01 -1.34
CA PRO A 119 23.88 -1.37 -1.71
C PRO A 119 23.89 -2.76 -2.36
N ALA A 120 24.71 -2.94 -3.40
CA ALA A 120 24.94 -4.25 -3.99
C ALA A 120 25.75 -5.10 -2.99
N GLY A 121 25.10 -6.10 -2.40
CA GLY A 121 25.72 -6.94 -1.39
C GLY A 121 24.69 -7.81 -0.70
N GLY A 122 24.26 -8.88 -1.38
CA GLY A 122 23.50 -9.96 -0.75
C GLY A 122 22.50 -10.67 -1.63
N GLU A 123 22.87 -11.06 -2.85
CA GLU A 123 22.45 -12.31 -3.49
C GLU A 123 23.65 -12.89 -4.25
#